data_AF-A0A7V0S702-F1
#
_entry.id   AF-A0A7V0S702-F1
#
_cell.length_a   1.000
_cell.length_b   1.000
_cell.length_c   1.000
_cell.angle_alpha   90.00
_cell.angle_beta   90.00
_cell.angle_gamma   90.00
#
_symmetry.space_group_name_H-M   'P 1'
#
loop_
_entity.id
_entity.type
_entity.pdbx_description
1 polymer ?
#
loop_
_entity_poly.entity_id
_entity_poly.type
_entity_poly.pdbx_seq_one_letter_code
_entity_poly.pdbx_strand_id
1 'polypeptide(L)'
;MINAIAEIGKYEKEHNPDIKSNFDIWLEDSYDEQNYPNLLLIQFKNTAEDSDDTMSDWVYDQVVYCEHSRRLKSKLLYKRGSPRGTDKTPTCKVAKSLSGTYFQKIVAWFNDNKDKEFLTDFEKKFISSVSDEINRKSDAILTDLNYKSNMIQNGGIVLSVVFNDNGSIKYIGNFDFFARFITEESARDYKYSHTSNSFSFGENQLCAICGSKKPEVYGYFSSLKFYNVDKPGMVTGGFNSSESWKNYPICLDCALNVEMGIKVLDDQLLFNFYGLRYYLIPKTASENARDKILKDIFNFKKSPRIKDKDRERITNAEDEVFEILQEEQNNVTFHLLFFEKPQKSVFRILALIEDVLPSRFKRLFNVKALVDEIVFFRDKKDGRRLFRFNYGVLRTFFPNSRIEGNHDKYFLEIVEKTFSDRKIDYHFIVQHIIYHLRNQFVQDNFVWYQALESFMLIIFLNELNLFRFKHKEESMNRQFYDSFEILSKEEFEEKVELFFGNFKEFFLTDVNRSIFLIGVLAQFVLNIQSRERGATPFRSKFKGLKMDGRDMAALVPEMIEKLEQYKANYYIPLEKLISKYLLSAGDFRRWNLSVDEMNYIFVLGMSLSKYFKIKLEEPQTEEVENV
;
A
#
# COMPACT_ATOMS: atom_id res chain seq x y z
N MET A 1 -13.83 5.18 -9.49
CA MET A 1 -12.53 4.49 -9.70
C MET A 1 -12.16 4.24 -11.17
N ILE A 2 -12.85 3.36 -11.93
CA ILE A 2 -12.36 2.92 -13.27
C ILE A 2 -12.17 4.07 -14.27
N ASN A 3 -13.09 5.04 -14.29
CA ASN A 3 -12.93 6.23 -15.14
C ASN A 3 -11.66 7.01 -14.82
N ALA A 4 -11.27 7.11 -13.53
CA ALA A 4 -10.03 7.76 -13.14
C ALA A 4 -8.80 6.97 -13.63
N ILE A 5 -8.85 5.63 -13.61
CA ILE A 5 -7.79 4.78 -14.20
C ILE A 5 -7.68 5.03 -15.71
N ALA A 6 -8.81 5.14 -16.42
CA ALA A 6 -8.82 5.46 -17.84
C ALA A 6 -8.21 6.85 -18.12
N GLU A 7 -8.53 7.86 -17.29
CA GLU A 7 -7.95 9.20 -17.41
C GLU A 7 -6.43 9.22 -17.17
N ILE A 8 -5.94 8.45 -16.19
CA ILE A 8 -4.50 8.26 -15.97
C ILE A 8 -3.84 7.65 -17.20
N GLY A 9 -4.46 6.63 -17.80
CA GLY A 9 -3.93 6.03 -19.01
C GLY A 9 -3.98 6.96 -20.23
N LYS A 10 -5.01 7.81 -20.34
CA LYS A 10 -5.08 8.85 -21.36
C LYS A 10 -3.94 9.85 -21.21
N TYR A 11 -3.69 10.33 -19.99
CA TYR A 11 -2.55 11.22 -19.69
C TYR A 11 -1.22 10.62 -20.16
N GLU A 12 -0.97 9.35 -19.81
CA GLU A 12 0.28 8.67 -20.18
C GLU A 12 0.45 8.55 -21.70
N LYS A 13 -0.63 8.24 -22.44
CA LYS A 13 -0.59 8.22 -23.91
C LYS A 13 -0.26 9.59 -24.52
N GLU A 14 -0.75 10.66 -23.91
CA GLU A 14 -0.54 12.03 -24.41
C GLU A 14 0.87 12.56 -24.10
N HIS A 15 1.49 12.09 -23.02
CA HIS A 15 2.73 12.68 -22.47
C HIS A 15 3.96 11.77 -22.57
N ASN A 16 3.79 10.47 -22.80
CA ASN A 16 4.92 9.56 -22.95
C ASN A 16 5.38 9.49 -24.41
N PRO A 17 6.59 9.99 -24.75
CA PRO A 17 7.08 10.02 -26.13
C PRO A 17 7.36 8.63 -26.71
N ASP A 18 7.44 7.59 -25.87
CA ASP A 18 7.61 6.20 -26.32
C ASP A 18 6.29 5.59 -26.83
N ILE A 19 5.15 6.24 -26.59
CA ILE A 19 3.83 5.83 -27.11
C ILE A 19 3.53 6.68 -28.35
N LYS A 20 3.70 6.08 -29.52
CA LYS A 20 3.44 6.76 -30.82
C LYS A 20 2.05 6.46 -31.35
N SER A 21 1.45 5.38 -30.88
CA SER A 21 0.15 4.91 -31.32
C SER A 21 -0.55 4.08 -30.24
N ASN A 22 -1.87 3.90 -30.38
CA ASN A 22 -2.65 2.98 -29.55
C ASN A 22 -2.11 1.53 -29.61
N PHE A 23 -1.43 1.16 -30.69
CA PHE A 23 -0.83 -0.15 -30.85
C PHE A 23 0.33 -0.40 -29.86
N ASP A 24 1.10 0.63 -29.50
CA ASP A 24 2.24 0.51 -28.57
C ASP A 24 1.82 0.09 -27.15
N ILE A 25 0.54 0.26 -26.81
CA ILE A 25 -0.07 -0.16 -25.54
C ILE A 25 -0.11 -1.69 -25.46
N TRP A 26 -0.34 -2.37 -26.57
CA TRP A 26 -0.36 -3.82 -26.59
C TRP A 26 1.03 -4.45 -26.58
N LEU A 27 2.05 -3.68 -26.94
CA LEU A 27 3.44 -4.14 -26.93
C LEU A 27 4.01 -4.20 -25.50
N GLU A 28 4.74 -5.27 -25.23
CA GLU A 28 5.56 -5.44 -24.03
C GLU A 28 7.00 -5.01 -24.30
N ASP A 29 7.73 -4.60 -23.27
CA ASP A 29 9.16 -4.31 -23.39
C ASP A 29 9.96 -5.62 -23.38
N SER A 30 10.50 -5.99 -24.55
CA SER A 30 11.37 -7.17 -24.66
C SER A 30 12.75 -6.95 -24.03
N TYR A 31 13.17 -5.69 -23.84
CA TYR A 31 14.45 -5.32 -23.22
C TYR A 31 14.40 -5.43 -21.69
N ASP A 32 13.21 -5.19 -21.11
CA ASP A 32 12.87 -5.51 -19.72
C ASP A 32 13.86 -4.96 -18.70
N GLU A 33 14.03 -3.63 -18.69
CA GLU A 33 14.96 -2.94 -17.78
C GLU A 33 16.40 -3.49 -17.87
N GLN A 34 16.88 -3.78 -19.07
CA GLN A 34 18.20 -4.34 -19.36
C GLN A 34 18.40 -5.81 -18.93
N ASN A 35 17.37 -6.49 -18.43
CA ASN A 35 17.45 -7.91 -18.12
C ASN A 35 17.68 -8.77 -19.38
N TYR A 36 17.29 -8.26 -20.55
CA TYR A 36 17.47 -8.92 -21.85
C TYR A 36 18.24 -8.01 -22.82
N PRO A 37 19.56 -7.81 -22.61
CA PRO A 37 20.34 -6.87 -23.43
C PRO A 37 20.79 -7.46 -24.78
N ASN A 38 20.58 -8.75 -25.02
CA ASN A 38 21.07 -9.44 -26.21
C ASN A 38 19.93 -9.77 -27.17
N LEU A 39 20.15 -9.55 -28.47
CA LEU A 39 19.19 -9.86 -29.52
C LEU A 39 19.84 -10.74 -30.60
N LEU A 40 19.27 -11.93 -30.83
CA LEU A 40 19.63 -12.80 -31.95
C LEU A 40 18.51 -12.74 -32.99
N LEU A 41 18.88 -12.43 -34.23
CA LEU A 41 17.99 -12.25 -35.36
C LEU A 41 18.25 -13.35 -36.39
N ILE A 42 17.23 -14.15 -36.70
CA ILE A 42 17.29 -15.11 -37.80
C ILE A 42 16.99 -14.34 -39.08
N GLN A 43 18.00 -14.19 -39.93
CA GLN A 43 17.93 -13.40 -41.15
C GLN A 43 17.54 -14.26 -42.35
N PHE A 44 16.54 -13.81 -43.10
CA PHE A 44 16.16 -14.35 -44.40
C PHE A 44 16.52 -13.35 -45.50
N LYS A 45 16.97 -13.82 -46.66
CA LYS A 45 17.26 -13.00 -47.83
C LYS A 45 16.27 -13.30 -48.95
N ASN A 46 15.85 -12.26 -49.67
CA ASN A 46 15.03 -12.38 -50.86
C ASN A 46 15.85 -12.97 -52.03
N THR A 47 15.30 -13.94 -52.77
CA THR A 47 15.93 -14.56 -53.95
C THR A 47 15.58 -13.90 -55.29
N ALA A 48 14.71 -12.88 -55.31
CA ALA A 48 14.15 -12.29 -56.53
C ALA A 48 15.12 -11.43 -57.38
N GLU A 49 16.43 -11.64 -57.32
CA GLU A 49 17.39 -10.88 -58.13
C GLU A 49 17.46 -11.35 -59.61
N ASP A 50 16.89 -12.51 -59.99
CA ASP A 50 17.14 -13.10 -61.33
C ASP A 50 15.94 -13.78 -62.05
N SER A 51 14.68 -13.57 -61.65
CA SER A 51 13.54 -14.16 -62.37
C SER A 51 12.39 -13.18 -62.59
N ASP A 52 11.88 -13.16 -63.82
CA ASP A 52 10.67 -12.46 -64.31
C ASP A 52 9.36 -12.88 -63.60
N ASP A 53 9.47 -13.66 -62.52
CA ASP A 53 8.37 -14.09 -61.68
C ASP A 53 8.23 -13.13 -60.50
N THR A 54 7.04 -12.55 -60.37
CA THR A 54 6.67 -11.53 -59.37
C THR A 54 6.68 -12.01 -57.90
N MET A 55 7.41 -13.09 -57.57
CA MET A 55 7.35 -13.76 -56.28
C MET A 55 8.73 -13.91 -55.65
N SER A 56 8.89 -13.31 -54.47
CA SER A 56 10.07 -13.38 -53.62
C SER A 56 10.02 -14.58 -52.69
N ASP A 57 10.90 -15.56 -52.90
CA ASP A 57 11.14 -16.61 -51.91
C ASP A 57 12.14 -16.14 -50.85
N TRP A 58 11.86 -16.45 -49.59
CA TRP A 58 12.72 -16.08 -48.46
C TRP A 58 13.60 -17.26 -48.05
N VAL A 59 14.90 -17.15 -48.31
CA VAL A 59 15.88 -18.18 -47.94
C VAL A 59 16.64 -17.81 -46.69
N TYR A 60 16.97 -18.79 -45.85
CA TYR A 60 17.78 -18.57 -44.67
C TYR A 60 19.19 -18.11 -45.09
N ASP A 61 19.66 -17.02 -44.47
CA ASP A 61 20.98 -16.45 -44.72
C ASP A 61 21.93 -16.73 -43.54
N GLN A 62 21.58 -16.22 -42.34
CA GLN A 62 22.43 -16.32 -41.15
C GLN A 62 21.69 -15.96 -39.86
N VAL A 63 22.34 -16.17 -38.72
CA VAL A 63 21.95 -15.56 -37.42
C VAL A 63 22.83 -14.35 -37.13
N VAL A 64 22.19 -13.20 -36.93
CA VAL A 64 22.85 -11.94 -36.59
C VAL A 64 22.70 -11.65 -35.09
N TYR A 65 23.81 -11.32 -34.43
CA TYR A 65 23.80 -10.76 -33.09
C TYR A 65 23.77 -9.23 -33.15
N CYS A 66 22.96 -8.61 -32.29
CA CYS A 66 23.03 -7.17 -32.05
C CYS A 66 22.69 -6.85 -30.59
N GLU A 67 23.15 -5.68 -30.14
CA GLU A 67 22.76 -5.14 -28.85
C GLU A 67 21.28 -4.76 -28.88
N HIS A 68 20.54 -5.24 -27.88
CA HIS A 68 19.13 -4.90 -27.72
C HIS A 68 18.97 -3.55 -27.02
N SER A 69 17.89 -2.85 -27.34
CA SER A 69 17.50 -1.62 -26.66
C SER A 69 16.00 -1.37 -26.75
N ARG A 70 15.47 -0.53 -25.84
CA ARG A 70 14.07 -0.08 -25.87
C ARG A 70 13.66 0.55 -27.21
N ARG A 71 14.60 1.13 -27.96
CA ARG A 71 14.34 1.75 -29.28
C ARG A 71 13.85 0.74 -30.33
N LEU A 72 14.09 -0.56 -30.11
CA LEU A 72 13.66 -1.63 -31.00
C LEU A 72 12.24 -2.14 -30.69
N LYS A 73 11.55 -1.61 -29.67
CA LYS A 73 10.22 -2.09 -29.24
C LYS A 73 9.21 -2.19 -30.39
N SER A 74 9.02 -1.10 -31.14
CA SER A 74 8.10 -1.09 -32.29
C SER A 74 8.61 -1.87 -33.50
N LYS A 75 9.91 -2.11 -33.61
CA LYS A 75 10.50 -2.95 -34.67
C LYS A 75 10.32 -4.44 -34.39
N LEU A 76 10.37 -4.84 -33.13
CA LEU A 76 10.32 -6.24 -32.72
C LEU A 76 8.92 -6.72 -32.37
N LEU A 77 7.94 -5.84 -32.21
CA LEU A 77 6.53 -6.19 -31.96
C LEU A 77 6.34 -7.25 -30.86
N TYR A 78 7.12 -7.20 -29.78
CA TYR A 78 7.03 -8.23 -28.74
C TYR A 78 5.72 -8.13 -27.96
N LYS A 79 4.97 -9.23 -27.91
CA LYS A 79 3.85 -9.42 -26.99
C LYS A 79 3.76 -10.88 -26.57
N ARG A 80 3.82 -11.12 -25.27
CA ARG A 80 3.86 -12.47 -24.71
C ARG A 80 2.55 -13.20 -24.97
N GLY A 81 2.66 -14.47 -25.37
CA GLY A 81 1.53 -15.37 -25.51
C GLY A 81 1.39 -16.33 -24.32
N SER A 82 0.73 -17.46 -24.54
CA SER A 82 0.56 -18.44 -23.47
C SER A 82 1.91 -19.08 -23.10
N PRO A 83 2.13 -19.47 -21.82
CA PRO A 83 3.41 -20.05 -21.39
C PRO A 83 3.82 -21.33 -22.12
N ARG A 84 2.84 -22.11 -22.62
CA ARG A 84 3.06 -23.37 -23.34
C ARG A 84 2.83 -23.28 -24.86
N GLY A 85 2.42 -22.12 -25.37
CA GLY A 85 2.21 -21.89 -26.80
C GLY A 85 3.20 -20.88 -27.36
N THR A 86 2.89 -20.35 -28.53
CA THR A 86 3.64 -19.28 -29.20
C THR A 86 3.45 -17.94 -28.49
N ASP A 87 4.33 -16.98 -28.78
CA ASP A 87 4.06 -15.56 -28.47
C ASP A 87 3.17 -14.97 -29.58
N LYS A 88 2.68 -13.73 -29.44
CA LYS A 88 1.73 -13.17 -30.43
C LYS A 88 2.39 -12.86 -31.77
N THR A 89 3.70 -12.69 -31.80
CA THR A 89 4.55 -12.46 -32.97
C THR A 89 5.77 -13.39 -32.89
N PRO A 90 6.55 -13.58 -33.97
CA PRO A 90 7.77 -14.39 -33.92
C PRO A 90 8.94 -13.63 -33.26
N THR A 91 8.66 -13.00 -32.12
CA THR A 91 9.64 -12.36 -31.24
C THR A 91 9.41 -12.89 -29.82
N CYS A 92 10.47 -13.35 -29.15
CA CYS A 92 10.33 -13.96 -27.83
C CYS A 92 11.56 -13.77 -26.95
N LYS A 93 11.33 -13.72 -25.64
CA LYS A 93 12.39 -13.80 -24.62
C LYS A 93 12.78 -15.27 -24.44
N VAL A 94 14.07 -15.57 -24.55
CA VAL A 94 14.59 -16.91 -24.29
C VAL A 94 14.35 -17.27 -22.82
N ALA A 95 13.72 -18.41 -22.61
CA ALA A 95 13.40 -18.93 -21.28
C ALA A 95 14.48 -19.94 -20.83
N LYS A 96 14.09 -21.18 -20.54
CA LYS A 96 15.00 -22.21 -20.00
C LYS A 96 16.04 -22.72 -21.01
N SER A 97 15.68 -22.83 -22.29
CA SER A 97 16.58 -23.30 -23.34
C SER A 97 16.36 -22.52 -24.63
N LEU A 98 17.45 -22.22 -25.33
CA LEU A 98 17.44 -21.54 -26.62
C LEU A 98 16.71 -22.39 -27.67
N SER A 99 17.06 -23.67 -27.76
CA SER A 99 16.43 -24.64 -28.67
C SER A 99 14.92 -24.76 -28.45
N GLY A 100 14.52 -24.96 -27.19
CA GLY A 100 13.10 -25.07 -26.83
C GLY A 100 12.33 -23.79 -27.17
N THR A 101 12.93 -22.62 -26.92
CA THR A 101 12.35 -21.34 -27.29
C THR A 101 12.22 -21.20 -28.81
N TYR A 102 13.27 -21.52 -29.58
CA TYR A 102 13.26 -21.47 -31.05
C TYR A 102 12.12 -22.32 -31.64
N PHE A 103 12.02 -23.60 -31.26
CA PHE A 103 10.98 -24.48 -31.77
C PHE A 103 9.58 -24.02 -31.35
N GLN A 104 9.40 -23.62 -30.09
CA GLN A 104 8.08 -23.29 -29.56
C GLN A 104 7.58 -21.89 -29.95
N LYS A 105 8.50 -20.94 -30.16
CA LYS A 105 8.15 -19.51 -30.31
C LYS A 105 8.43 -18.96 -31.70
N ILE A 106 9.35 -19.56 -32.47
CA ILE A 106 9.63 -19.17 -33.85
C ILE A 106 9.00 -20.19 -34.81
N VAL A 107 9.44 -21.45 -34.76
CA VAL A 107 8.99 -22.50 -35.70
C VAL A 107 7.49 -22.72 -35.61
N ALA A 108 6.97 -23.00 -34.40
CA ALA A 108 5.54 -23.17 -34.19
C ALA A 108 4.74 -21.91 -34.55
N TRP A 109 5.30 -20.71 -34.36
CA TRP A 109 4.59 -19.48 -34.72
C TRP A 109 4.32 -19.41 -36.22
N PHE A 110 5.33 -19.62 -37.07
CA PHE A 110 5.14 -19.61 -38.52
C PHE A 110 4.21 -20.73 -39.00
N ASN A 111 4.33 -21.92 -38.41
CA ASN A 111 3.47 -23.07 -38.75
C ASN A 111 1.99 -22.81 -38.41
N ASP A 112 1.69 -22.26 -37.23
CA ASP A 112 0.31 -22.10 -36.72
C ASP A 112 -0.42 -20.87 -37.30
N ASN A 113 0.31 -19.93 -37.91
CA ASN A 113 -0.22 -18.60 -38.27
C ASN A 113 -0.29 -18.31 -39.77
N LYS A 114 0.15 -19.23 -40.64
CA LYS A 114 0.17 -19.05 -42.10
C LYS A 114 -1.20 -18.97 -42.77
N ASP A 115 -2.24 -19.52 -42.15
CA ASP A 115 -3.58 -19.65 -42.75
C ASP A 115 -4.66 -18.77 -42.09
N LYS A 116 -4.28 -17.73 -41.32
CA LYS A 116 -5.28 -16.87 -40.66
C LYS A 116 -6.16 -16.14 -41.68
N GLU A 117 -7.46 -16.06 -41.39
CA GLU A 117 -8.48 -15.50 -42.30
C GLU A 117 -8.25 -14.01 -42.63
N PHE A 118 -7.67 -13.23 -41.73
CA PHE A 118 -7.41 -11.80 -41.94
C PHE A 118 -6.22 -11.52 -42.88
N LEU A 119 -5.45 -12.54 -43.25
CA LEU A 119 -4.31 -12.42 -44.17
C LEU A 119 -4.78 -12.42 -45.62
N THR A 120 -4.16 -11.57 -46.44
CA THR A 120 -4.25 -11.62 -47.90
C THR A 120 -3.48 -12.82 -48.44
N ASP A 121 -3.77 -13.24 -49.68
CA ASP A 121 -3.07 -14.36 -50.29
C ASP A 121 -1.55 -14.14 -50.42
N PHE A 122 -1.13 -12.89 -50.62
CA PHE A 122 0.30 -12.52 -50.63
C PHE A 122 0.95 -12.75 -49.27
N GLU A 123 0.30 -12.32 -48.18
CA GLU A 123 0.84 -12.47 -46.82
C GLU A 123 0.83 -13.94 -46.38
N LYS A 124 -0.18 -14.73 -46.76
CA LYS A 124 -0.20 -16.18 -46.52
C LYS A 124 0.98 -16.85 -47.22
N LYS A 125 1.24 -16.52 -48.48
CA LYS A 125 2.41 -17.01 -49.22
C LYS A 125 3.72 -16.58 -48.57
N PHE A 126 3.83 -15.33 -48.12
CA PHE A 126 5.01 -14.83 -47.39
C PHE A 126 5.29 -15.69 -46.16
N ILE A 127 4.30 -15.89 -45.28
CA ILE A 127 4.47 -16.66 -44.05
C ILE A 127 4.78 -18.13 -44.37
N SER A 128 4.11 -18.72 -45.36
CA SER A 128 4.37 -20.10 -45.80
C SER A 128 5.80 -20.28 -46.33
N SER A 129 6.30 -19.38 -47.19
CA SER A 129 7.67 -19.44 -47.73
C SER A 129 8.71 -19.44 -46.59
N VAL A 130 8.55 -18.53 -45.63
CA VAL A 130 9.43 -18.47 -44.44
C VAL A 130 9.29 -19.71 -43.56
N SER A 131 8.05 -20.20 -43.38
CA SER A 131 7.76 -21.41 -42.59
C SER A 131 8.43 -22.65 -43.18
N ASP A 132 8.33 -22.83 -44.50
CA ASP A 132 8.92 -23.96 -45.21
C ASP A 132 10.45 -23.91 -45.14
N GLU A 133 11.03 -22.71 -45.28
CA GLU A 133 12.48 -22.52 -45.15
C GLU A 133 12.99 -22.80 -43.73
N ILE A 134 12.28 -22.29 -42.71
CA ILE A 134 12.60 -22.55 -41.31
C ILE A 134 12.60 -24.06 -41.02
N ASN A 135 11.58 -24.78 -41.50
CA ASN A 135 11.49 -26.22 -41.31
C ASN A 135 12.62 -26.96 -42.05
N ARG A 136 12.95 -26.54 -43.28
CA ARG A 136 14.02 -27.13 -44.11
C ARG A 136 15.42 -26.90 -43.56
N LYS A 137 15.69 -25.71 -42.99
CA LYS A 137 17.00 -25.29 -42.48
C LYS A 137 17.10 -25.30 -40.96
N SER A 138 16.16 -25.94 -40.27
CA SER A 138 16.04 -25.90 -38.81
C SER A 138 17.33 -26.25 -38.07
N ASP A 139 18.03 -27.31 -38.46
CA ASP A 139 19.27 -27.74 -37.80
C ASP A 139 20.43 -26.75 -38.02
N ALA A 140 20.49 -26.13 -39.21
CA ALA A 140 21.49 -25.10 -39.52
C ALA A 140 21.24 -23.83 -38.69
N ILE A 141 19.99 -23.36 -38.66
CA ILE A 141 19.56 -22.21 -37.86
C ILE A 141 19.89 -22.46 -36.38
N LEU A 142 19.58 -23.65 -35.86
CA LEU A 142 19.82 -23.98 -34.46
C LEU A 142 21.32 -24.03 -34.14
N THR A 143 22.15 -24.53 -35.07
CA THR A 143 23.61 -24.54 -34.93
C THR A 143 24.15 -23.12 -34.84
N ASP A 144 23.71 -22.22 -35.71
CA ASP A 144 24.14 -20.82 -35.72
C ASP A 144 23.64 -20.05 -34.50
N LEU A 145 22.40 -20.29 -34.06
CA LEU A 145 21.85 -19.74 -32.83
C LEU A 145 22.69 -20.15 -31.61
N ASN A 146 23.04 -21.44 -31.48
CA ASN A 146 23.87 -21.93 -30.38
C ASN A 146 25.28 -21.33 -30.44
N TYR A 147 25.88 -21.24 -31.63
CA TYR A 147 27.20 -20.62 -31.81
C TYR A 147 27.20 -19.17 -31.33
N LYS A 148 26.25 -18.35 -31.79
CA LYS A 148 26.13 -16.94 -31.37
C LYS A 148 25.77 -16.82 -29.88
N SER A 149 24.90 -17.67 -29.36
CA SER A 149 24.51 -17.65 -27.95
C SER A 149 25.69 -17.98 -27.02
N ASN A 150 26.60 -18.87 -27.41
CA ASN A 150 27.78 -19.22 -26.60
C ASN A 150 28.80 -18.07 -26.49
N MET A 151 28.73 -17.09 -27.39
CA MET A 151 29.57 -15.88 -27.34
C MET A 151 29.01 -14.81 -26.37
N ILE A 152 27.77 -14.95 -25.92
CA ILE A 152 27.11 -14.01 -25.02
C ILE A 152 27.51 -14.36 -23.58
N GLN A 153 28.13 -13.40 -22.89
CA GLN A 153 28.66 -13.62 -21.54
C GLN A 153 27.59 -13.46 -20.45
N ASN A 154 26.71 -12.46 -20.57
CA ASN A 154 25.74 -12.09 -19.53
C ASN A 154 24.45 -11.52 -20.13
N GLY A 155 23.37 -11.61 -19.36
CA GLY A 155 22.05 -11.05 -19.69
C GLY A 155 21.19 -11.98 -20.54
N GLY A 156 19.87 -11.80 -20.46
CA GLY A 156 18.89 -12.55 -21.23
C GLY A 156 19.00 -12.30 -22.73
N ILE A 157 18.45 -13.23 -23.51
CA ILE A 157 18.45 -13.18 -24.98
C ILE A 157 17.01 -13.01 -25.47
N VAL A 158 16.82 -12.16 -26.47
CA VAL A 158 15.60 -12.07 -27.27
C VAL A 158 15.88 -12.71 -28.63
N LEU A 159 14.95 -13.53 -29.12
CA LEU A 159 14.93 -14.04 -30.49
C LEU A 159 13.91 -13.27 -31.32
N SER A 160 14.25 -12.98 -32.56
CA SER A 160 13.30 -12.49 -33.57
C SER A 160 13.78 -12.87 -34.98
N VAL A 161 13.01 -12.49 -35.99
CA VAL A 161 13.35 -12.68 -37.41
C VAL A 161 13.50 -11.34 -38.13
N VAL A 162 14.35 -11.30 -39.15
CA VAL A 162 14.53 -10.13 -40.02
C VAL A 162 14.65 -10.55 -41.48
N PHE A 163 14.34 -9.62 -42.37
CA PHE A 163 14.24 -9.84 -43.80
C PHE A 163 15.16 -8.88 -44.53
N ASN A 164 16.15 -9.41 -45.23
CA ASN A 164 17.06 -8.65 -46.09
C ASN A 164 16.47 -8.60 -47.51
N ASP A 165 15.89 -7.46 -47.83
CA ASP A 165 15.28 -7.18 -49.12
C ASP A 165 16.22 -6.27 -49.92
N ASN A 166 16.97 -6.86 -50.86
CA ASN A 166 17.93 -6.17 -51.74
C ASN A 166 18.91 -5.25 -50.98
N GLY A 167 19.47 -5.73 -49.87
CA GLY A 167 20.44 -5.01 -49.04
C GLY A 167 19.82 -4.17 -47.92
N SER A 168 18.48 -4.03 -47.87
CA SER A 168 17.78 -3.35 -46.79
C SER A 168 17.24 -4.34 -45.77
N ILE A 169 17.74 -4.29 -44.53
CA ILE A 169 17.22 -5.09 -43.41
C ILE A 169 15.89 -4.51 -42.92
N LYS A 170 14.82 -5.30 -43.03
CA LYS A 170 13.47 -5.03 -42.53
C LYS A 170 13.19 -5.92 -41.31
N TYR A 171 12.81 -5.31 -40.20
CA TYR A 171 12.31 -6.03 -39.02
C TYR A 171 10.84 -6.40 -39.22
N ILE A 172 10.30 -7.31 -38.39
CA ILE A 172 8.87 -7.65 -38.46
C ILE A 172 7.96 -6.44 -38.28
N GLY A 173 8.36 -5.45 -37.48
CA GLY A 173 7.65 -4.18 -37.32
C GLY A 173 7.63 -3.28 -38.55
N ASN A 174 8.38 -3.63 -39.60
CA ASN A 174 8.31 -2.96 -40.90
C ASN A 174 7.24 -3.56 -41.83
N PHE A 175 6.56 -4.65 -41.43
CA PHE A 175 5.45 -5.22 -42.18
C PHE A 175 4.16 -5.10 -41.36
N ASP A 176 3.20 -4.34 -41.88
CA ASP A 176 1.96 -4.00 -41.18
C ASP A 176 1.14 -5.25 -40.76
N PHE A 177 1.24 -6.33 -41.54
CA PHE A 177 0.49 -7.56 -41.27
C PHE A 177 0.93 -8.29 -39.99
N PHE A 178 2.20 -8.17 -39.57
CA PHE A 178 2.64 -8.76 -38.29
C PHE A 178 1.97 -8.08 -37.10
N ALA A 179 1.72 -6.76 -37.20
CA ALA A 179 1.00 -6.03 -36.16
C ALA A 179 -0.46 -6.53 -36.01
N ARG A 180 -1.09 -6.98 -37.10
CA ARG A 180 -2.47 -7.48 -37.07
C ARG A 180 -2.65 -8.73 -36.22
N PHE A 181 -1.63 -9.58 -36.08
CA PHE A 181 -1.67 -10.71 -35.15
C PHE A 181 -1.86 -10.27 -33.70
N ILE A 182 -1.33 -9.10 -33.34
CA ILE A 182 -1.56 -8.51 -32.04
C ILE A 182 -2.94 -7.85 -31.99
N THR A 183 -3.31 -7.04 -33.00
CA THR A 183 -4.55 -6.25 -32.93
C THR A 183 -5.80 -7.11 -33.00
N GLU A 184 -5.86 -8.06 -33.95
CA GLU A 184 -7.02 -8.93 -34.14
C GLU A 184 -7.22 -9.85 -32.94
N GLU A 185 -6.16 -10.47 -32.42
CA GLU A 185 -6.27 -11.32 -31.25
C GLU A 185 -6.59 -10.53 -29.98
N SER A 186 -5.96 -9.36 -29.76
CA SER A 186 -6.23 -8.55 -28.57
C SER A 186 -7.65 -7.98 -28.55
N ALA A 187 -8.15 -7.53 -29.71
CA ALA A 187 -9.53 -7.07 -29.84
C ALA A 187 -10.52 -8.23 -29.70
N ARG A 188 -10.19 -9.41 -30.24
CA ARG A 188 -10.99 -10.63 -30.06
C ARG A 188 -11.06 -11.07 -28.60
N ASP A 189 -9.97 -10.95 -27.84
CA ASP A 189 -9.94 -11.28 -26.40
C ASP A 189 -10.90 -10.38 -25.58
N TYR A 190 -11.23 -9.19 -26.06
CA TYR A 190 -12.28 -8.36 -25.44
C TYR A 190 -13.70 -8.81 -25.78
N LYS A 191 -13.87 -9.53 -26.89
CA LYS A 191 -15.17 -10.00 -27.40
C LYS A 191 -15.47 -11.45 -27.08
N TYR A 192 -14.48 -12.29 -26.82
CA TYR A 192 -14.65 -13.73 -26.70
C TYR A 192 -14.12 -14.27 -25.37
N SER A 193 -14.85 -15.20 -24.76
CA SER A 193 -14.43 -15.91 -23.55
C SER A 193 -14.27 -17.40 -23.85
N HIS A 194 -13.07 -17.93 -23.61
CA HIS A 194 -12.82 -19.37 -23.68
C HIS A 194 -13.57 -20.17 -22.60
N THR A 195 -13.77 -19.59 -21.41
CA THR A 195 -14.49 -20.24 -20.30
C THR A 195 -15.96 -20.49 -20.65
N SER A 196 -16.62 -19.49 -21.24
CA SER A 196 -18.03 -19.57 -21.63
C SER A 196 -18.26 -20.01 -23.07
N ASN A 197 -17.17 -20.13 -23.85
CA ASN A 197 -17.20 -20.39 -25.29
C ASN A 197 -18.21 -19.50 -26.05
N SER A 198 -18.23 -18.21 -25.74
CA SER A 198 -19.22 -17.28 -26.31
C SER A 198 -18.62 -15.91 -26.59
N PHE A 199 -19.24 -15.21 -27.54
CA PHE A 199 -18.94 -13.82 -27.86
C PHE A 199 -19.89 -12.89 -27.11
N SER A 200 -19.37 -11.75 -26.65
CA SER A 200 -20.14 -10.71 -25.99
C SER A 200 -19.63 -9.33 -26.42
N PHE A 201 -20.41 -8.71 -27.29
CA PHE A 201 -20.23 -7.34 -27.76
C PHE A 201 -21.59 -6.73 -28.09
N GLY A 202 -21.68 -5.40 -28.06
CA GLY A 202 -22.86 -4.65 -28.43
C GLY A 202 -22.54 -3.62 -29.50
N GLU A 203 -23.45 -3.43 -30.44
CA GLU A 203 -23.30 -2.44 -31.52
C GLU A 203 -24.10 -1.17 -31.23
N ASN A 204 -23.54 -0.01 -31.59
CA ASN A 204 -24.17 1.30 -31.44
C ASN A 204 -24.65 1.63 -30.01
N GLN A 205 -23.90 1.14 -29.01
CA GLN A 205 -24.21 1.31 -27.59
C GLN A 205 -23.39 2.43 -26.94
N LEU A 206 -23.82 2.89 -25.76
CA LEU A 206 -23.06 3.83 -24.93
C LEU A 206 -21.91 3.10 -24.24
N CYS A 207 -20.71 3.68 -24.29
CA CYS A 207 -19.60 3.23 -23.48
C CYS A 207 -19.72 3.77 -22.04
N ALA A 208 -19.52 2.91 -21.04
CA ALA A 208 -19.61 3.23 -19.62
C ALA A 208 -18.52 4.21 -19.13
N ILE A 209 -17.40 4.34 -19.85
CA ILE A 209 -16.34 5.30 -19.50
C ILE A 209 -16.58 6.65 -20.18
N CYS A 210 -16.53 6.70 -21.52
CA CYS A 210 -16.59 7.97 -22.25
C CYS A 210 -18.02 8.50 -22.44
N GLY A 211 -19.05 7.73 -22.09
CA GLY A 211 -20.46 8.13 -22.21
C GLY A 211 -20.96 8.32 -23.65
N SER A 212 -20.12 8.09 -24.65
CA SER A 212 -20.44 8.31 -26.06
C SER A 212 -20.98 7.02 -26.70
N LYS A 213 -21.87 7.16 -27.69
CA LYS A 213 -22.27 6.04 -28.56
C LYS A 213 -21.07 5.61 -29.39
N LYS A 214 -20.79 4.31 -29.41
CA LYS A 214 -19.66 3.73 -30.12
C LYS A 214 -20.17 2.64 -31.07
N PRO A 215 -19.52 2.46 -32.24
CA PRO A 215 -19.89 1.39 -33.18
C PRO A 215 -19.92 0.04 -32.50
N GLU A 216 -19.00 -0.17 -31.56
CA GLU A 216 -18.83 -1.44 -30.85
C GLU A 216 -18.41 -1.20 -29.39
N VAL A 217 -18.97 -2.02 -28.48
CA VAL A 217 -18.57 -2.14 -27.08
C VAL A 217 -18.37 -3.60 -26.69
N TYR A 218 -17.47 -3.86 -25.75
CA TYR A 218 -16.98 -5.20 -25.40
C TYR A 218 -17.51 -5.70 -24.05
N GLY A 219 -17.73 -7.00 -23.94
CA GLY A 219 -18.22 -7.65 -22.71
C GLY A 219 -17.20 -8.46 -21.92
N TYR A 220 -16.05 -8.80 -22.49
CA TYR A 220 -15.01 -9.60 -21.85
C TYR A 220 -13.70 -8.84 -21.60
N PHE A 221 -13.78 -7.52 -21.38
CA PHE A 221 -12.63 -6.74 -20.96
C PHE A 221 -12.18 -7.13 -19.54
N SER A 222 -11.25 -8.08 -19.45
CA SER A 222 -10.78 -8.73 -18.21
C SER A 222 -9.41 -8.25 -17.72
N SER A 223 -8.94 -7.10 -18.24
CA SER A 223 -7.69 -6.47 -17.81
C SER A 223 -7.79 -5.99 -16.35
N LEU A 224 -8.99 -5.63 -15.89
CA LEU A 224 -9.31 -5.45 -14.48
C LEU A 224 -9.59 -6.82 -13.84
N LYS A 225 -8.60 -7.43 -13.18
CA LYS A 225 -8.71 -8.81 -12.65
C LYS A 225 -9.78 -9.03 -11.57
N PHE A 226 -10.29 -7.96 -10.96
CA PHE A 226 -11.42 -8.03 -10.04
C PHE A 226 -12.79 -8.06 -10.73
N TYR A 227 -12.85 -7.79 -12.05
CA TYR A 227 -14.02 -7.97 -12.88
C TYR A 227 -13.92 -9.31 -13.63
N ASN A 228 -14.82 -10.24 -13.33
CA ASN A 228 -14.93 -11.51 -14.05
C ASN A 228 -16.40 -11.83 -14.32
N VAL A 229 -16.63 -12.52 -15.44
CA VAL A 229 -17.95 -12.99 -15.89
C VAL A 229 -17.94 -14.51 -16.07
N ASP A 230 -16.97 -15.19 -15.47
CA ASP A 230 -16.84 -16.67 -15.50
C ASP A 230 -17.96 -17.37 -14.73
N LYS A 231 -18.58 -16.67 -13.77
CA LYS A 231 -19.70 -17.17 -12.98
C LYS A 231 -21.01 -16.56 -13.50
N PRO A 232 -22.06 -17.35 -13.76
CA PRO A 232 -23.34 -16.84 -14.27
C PRO A 232 -23.90 -15.70 -13.41
N GLY A 233 -23.82 -15.82 -12.08
CA GLY A 233 -24.29 -14.81 -11.12
C GLY A 233 -23.61 -13.45 -11.21
N MET A 234 -22.49 -13.31 -11.92
CA MET A 234 -21.81 -12.04 -12.18
C MET A 234 -22.32 -11.36 -13.46
N VAL A 235 -23.25 -11.96 -14.21
CA VAL A 235 -23.73 -11.45 -15.50
C VAL A 235 -25.12 -10.82 -15.35
N THR A 236 -25.20 -9.50 -15.48
CA THR A 236 -26.43 -8.69 -15.38
C THR A 236 -27.40 -8.91 -16.54
N GLY A 237 -26.94 -9.53 -17.65
CA GLY A 237 -27.74 -9.92 -18.82
C GLY A 237 -28.60 -11.18 -18.63
N GLY A 238 -29.16 -11.39 -17.42
CA GLY A 238 -29.98 -12.56 -17.11
C GLY A 238 -29.18 -13.87 -17.05
N PHE A 239 -27.97 -13.83 -16.52
CA PHE A 239 -27.05 -14.98 -16.44
C PHE A 239 -26.56 -15.50 -17.80
N ASN A 240 -26.85 -14.81 -18.91
CA ASN A 240 -26.37 -15.16 -20.24
C ASN A 240 -25.01 -14.50 -20.53
N SER A 241 -23.96 -15.32 -20.68
CA SER A 241 -22.60 -14.84 -20.93
C SER A 241 -22.47 -13.99 -22.20
N SER A 242 -23.25 -14.27 -23.27
CA SER A 242 -23.20 -13.46 -24.49
C SER A 242 -23.66 -12.01 -24.28
N GLU A 243 -24.42 -11.76 -23.21
CA GLU A 243 -24.93 -10.44 -22.83
C GLU A 243 -24.05 -9.74 -21.77
N SER A 244 -22.87 -10.28 -21.47
CA SER A 244 -21.92 -9.70 -20.49
C SER A 244 -21.51 -8.26 -20.80
N TRP A 245 -21.55 -7.85 -22.07
CA TRP A 245 -21.33 -6.45 -22.48
C TRP A 245 -22.26 -5.46 -21.79
N LYS A 246 -23.43 -5.88 -21.31
CA LYS A 246 -24.35 -5.04 -20.54
C LYS A 246 -23.85 -4.71 -19.13
N ASN A 247 -22.97 -5.53 -18.54
CA ASN A 247 -22.39 -5.27 -17.22
C ASN A 247 -21.52 -4.00 -17.24
N TYR A 248 -20.67 -3.90 -18.25
CA TYR A 248 -19.64 -2.89 -18.37
C TYR A 248 -19.28 -2.68 -19.85
N PRO A 249 -20.16 -1.99 -20.61
CA PRO A 249 -19.94 -1.76 -22.03
C PRO A 249 -18.75 -0.83 -22.23
N ILE A 250 -17.67 -1.32 -22.82
CA ILE A 250 -16.44 -0.55 -23.03
C ILE A 250 -16.01 -0.55 -24.50
N CYS A 251 -15.72 0.62 -25.07
CA CYS A 251 -15.17 0.70 -26.43
C CYS A 251 -13.64 0.52 -26.45
N LEU A 252 -13.07 0.29 -27.63
CA LEU A 252 -11.63 0.05 -27.80
C LEU A 252 -10.74 1.16 -27.19
N ASP A 253 -11.02 2.43 -27.50
CA ASP A 253 -10.22 3.54 -26.98
C ASP A 253 -10.17 3.55 -25.45
N CYS A 254 -11.33 3.32 -24.81
CA CYS A 254 -11.46 3.29 -23.37
C CYS A 254 -10.81 2.05 -22.75
N ALA A 255 -10.92 0.88 -23.41
CA ALA A 255 -10.24 -0.35 -22.98
C ALA A 255 -8.72 -0.15 -22.96
N LEU A 256 -8.18 0.44 -24.03
CA LEU A 256 -6.77 0.78 -24.14
C LEU A 256 -6.33 1.83 -23.11
N ASN A 257 -7.17 2.84 -22.84
CA ASN A 257 -6.92 3.81 -21.77
C ASN A 257 -6.84 3.12 -20.40
N VAL A 258 -7.78 2.21 -20.09
CA VAL A 258 -7.74 1.47 -18.82
C VAL A 258 -6.51 0.58 -18.73
N GLU A 259 -6.13 -0.14 -19.79
CA GLU A 259 -4.92 -0.97 -19.79
C GLU A 259 -3.65 -0.15 -19.53
N MET A 260 -3.52 1.00 -20.20
CA MET A 260 -2.41 1.90 -19.94
C MET A 260 -2.45 2.43 -18.50
N GLY A 261 -3.63 2.81 -18.01
CA GLY A 261 -3.83 3.24 -16.63
C GLY A 261 -3.38 2.18 -15.63
N ILE A 262 -3.72 0.90 -15.85
CA ILE A 262 -3.27 -0.20 -14.98
C ILE A 262 -1.74 -0.32 -14.96
N LYS A 263 -1.05 -0.16 -16.11
CA LYS A 263 0.41 -0.14 -16.15
C LYS A 263 0.98 1.01 -15.32
N VAL A 264 0.42 2.21 -15.47
CA VAL A 264 0.81 3.38 -14.66
C VAL A 264 0.54 3.14 -13.17
N LEU A 265 -0.56 2.46 -12.82
CA LEU A 265 -0.82 2.09 -11.42
C LEU A 265 0.27 1.19 -10.85
N ASP A 266 0.64 0.13 -11.57
CA ASP A 266 1.70 -0.79 -11.15
C ASP A 266 3.08 -0.10 -11.08
N ASP A 267 3.41 0.74 -12.06
CA ASP A 267 4.76 1.32 -12.19
C ASP A 267 4.94 2.59 -11.37
N GLN A 268 3.95 3.48 -11.32
CA GLN A 268 4.07 4.83 -10.76
C GLN A 268 3.19 5.08 -9.54
N LEU A 269 2.03 4.42 -9.40
CA LEU A 269 1.07 4.75 -8.33
C LEU A 269 0.85 3.63 -7.29
N LEU A 270 1.73 2.61 -7.29
CA LEU A 270 1.79 1.57 -6.27
C LEU A 270 2.61 2.03 -5.06
N PHE A 271 2.01 1.94 -3.88
CA PHE A 271 2.59 2.32 -2.58
C PHE A 271 2.35 1.23 -1.52
N ASN A 272 3.05 1.35 -0.39
CA ASN A 272 2.92 0.45 0.75
C ASN A 272 2.19 1.16 1.91
N PHE A 273 1.69 0.43 2.89
CA PHE A 273 1.06 1.01 4.06
C PHE A 273 1.07 -0.04 5.16
N TYR A 274 2.10 -0.03 6.00
CA TYR A 274 2.24 -0.95 7.15
C TYR A 274 2.09 -2.44 6.81
N GLY A 275 2.72 -2.85 5.70
CA GLY A 275 2.72 -4.23 5.19
C GLY A 275 1.59 -4.52 4.19
N LEU A 276 0.74 -3.54 3.88
CA LEU A 276 -0.32 -3.65 2.87
C LEU A 276 0.06 -2.85 1.63
N ARG A 277 -0.32 -3.33 0.45
CA ARG A 277 -0.12 -2.60 -0.81
C ARG A 277 -1.40 -1.86 -1.19
N TYR A 278 -1.25 -0.66 -1.73
CA TYR A 278 -2.36 0.08 -2.30
C TYR A 278 -1.99 0.84 -3.57
N TYR A 279 -2.99 1.05 -4.43
CA TYR A 279 -2.89 2.03 -5.51
C TYR A 279 -3.46 3.37 -5.06
N LEU A 280 -2.72 4.45 -5.31
CA LEU A 280 -3.19 5.82 -5.17
C LEU A 280 -3.79 6.28 -6.51
N ILE A 281 -5.11 6.46 -6.58
CA ILE A 281 -5.80 6.77 -7.82
C ILE A 281 -6.37 8.20 -7.73
N PRO A 282 -5.68 9.22 -8.29
CA PRO A 282 -6.21 10.58 -8.34
C PRO A 282 -7.41 10.65 -9.29
N LYS A 283 -8.42 11.41 -8.87
CA LYS A 283 -9.63 11.73 -9.63
C LYS A 283 -9.78 13.25 -9.62
N THR A 284 -9.76 13.86 -10.79
CA THR A 284 -9.76 15.31 -10.94
C THR A 284 -10.96 15.80 -11.73
N ALA A 285 -11.31 17.06 -11.54
CA ALA A 285 -12.38 17.71 -12.29
C ALA A 285 -11.94 18.19 -13.68
N SER A 286 -10.64 18.27 -13.97
CA SER A 286 -10.09 18.75 -15.24
C SER A 286 -8.80 18.05 -15.63
N GLU A 287 -8.49 18.08 -16.93
CA GLU A 287 -7.23 17.57 -17.50
C GLU A 287 -6.02 18.34 -16.97
N ASN A 288 -6.07 19.67 -16.86
CA ASN A 288 -4.97 20.45 -16.28
C ASN A 288 -4.64 20.04 -14.85
N ALA A 289 -5.67 19.79 -14.01
CA ALA A 289 -5.47 19.31 -12.66
C ALA A 289 -4.90 17.88 -12.63
N ARG A 290 -5.39 17.00 -13.52
CA ARG A 290 -4.88 15.62 -13.70
C ARG A 290 -3.40 15.62 -14.04
N ASP A 291 -3.02 16.42 -15.02
CA ASP A 291 -1.66 16.46 -15.54
C ASP A 291 -0.69 17.01 -14.49
N LYS A 292 -1.10 18.06 -13.76
CA LYS A 292 -0.32 18.60 -12.65
C LYS A 292 -0.09 17.54 -11.57
N ILE A 293 -1.16 16.93 -11.03
CA ILE A 293 -1.01 15.99 -9.92
C ILE A 293 -0.25 14.72 -10.29
N LEU A 294 -0.41 14.22 -11.52
CA LEU A 294 0.35 13.07 -12.00
C LEU A 294 1.84 13.41 -12.16
N LYS A 295 2.17 14.60 -12.69
CA LYS A 295 3.56 15.08 -12.74
C LYS A 295 4.17 15.16 -11.34
N ASP A 296 3.46 15.72 -10.38
CA ASP A 296 3.94 15.88 -9.01
C ASP A 296 4.21 14.52 -8.35
N ILE A 297 3.29 13.55 -8.49
CA ILE A 297 3.48 12.19 -7.96
C ILE A 297 4.63 11.45 -8.67
N PHE A 298 4.74 11.55 -10.00
CA PHE A 298 5.80 10.88 -10.76
C PHE A 298 7.18 11.45 -10.43
N ASN A 299 7.27 12.78 -10.26
CA ASN A 299 8.50 13.45 -9.85
C ASN A 299 8.90 13.07 -8.43
N PHE A 300 7.93 12.96 -7.52
CA PHE A 300 8.17 12.45 -6.18
C PHE A 300 8.75 11.04 -6.21
N LYS A 301 8.21 10.13 -7.03
CA LYS A 301 8.71 8.75 -7.13
C LYS A 301 10.13 8.64 -7.71
N LYS A 302 10.51 9.57 -8.59
CA LYS A 302 11.86 9.65 -9.19
C LYS A 302 12.88 10.32 -8.26
N SER A 303 12.42 11.10 -7.29
CA SER A 303 13.31 11.85 -6.40
C SER A 303 13.98 10.91 -5.41
N PRO A 304 15.28 11.11 -5.09
CA PRO A 304 15.96 10.30 -4.07
C PRO A 304 15.18 10.44 -2.76
N ARG A 305 14.72 9.32 -2.18
CA ARG A 305 14.08 9.30 -0.86
C ARG A 305 15.01 10.01 0.11
N ILE A 306 14.66 11.23 0.50
CA ILE A 306 15.47 12.02 1.42
C ILE A 306 15.46 11.25 2.73
N LYS A 307 16.63 10.74 3.14
CA LYS A 307 16.81 10.02 4.40
C LYS A 307 16.76 10.98 5.59
N ASP A 308 15.87 11.96 5.54
CA ASP A 308 15.73 12.89 6.63
C ASP A 308 15.05 12.15 7.79
N LYS A 309 15.76 12.07 8.90
CA LYS A 309 15.27 11.43 10.13
C LYS A 309 14.31 12.36 10.88
N ASP A 310 14.23 13.63 10.45
CA ASP A 310 13.45 14.68 11.11
C ASP A 310 12.11 14.99 10.45
N ARG A 311 11.74 14.34 9.34
CA ARG A 311 10.41 14.50 8.71
C ARG A 311 9.24 14.11 9.65
N GLU A 312 8.18 14.92 9.64
CA GLU A 312 6.91 14.66 10.34
C GLU A 312 6.09 13.58 9.60
N ARG A 313 6.46 12.31 9.74
CA ARG A 313 5.82 11.21 8.98
C ARG A 313 4.59 10.63 9.67
N ILE A 314 3.44 10.59 8.99
CA ILE A 314 2.24 9.87 9.45
C ILE A 314 2.17 8.41 8.95
N THR A 315 2.96 8.10 7.92
CA THR A 315 3.11 6.78 7.27
C THR A 315 4.56 6.30 7.35
N ASN A 316 4.84 5.07 6.92
CA ASN A 316 6.22 4.54 6.89
C ASN A 316 7.11 5.31 5.90
N ALA A 317 8.43 5.17 6.04
CA ALA A 317 9.44 5.84 5.20
C ALA A 317 9.32 5.57 3.68
N GLU A 318 8.45 4.65 3.26
CA GLU A 318 8.18 4.36 1.86
C GLU A 318 7.04 5.20 1.24
N ASP A 319 6.29 5.93 2.08
CA ASP A 319 4.97 6.48 1.73
C ASP A 319 4.84 7.97 2.08
N GLU A 320 5.86 8.77 1.78
CA GLU A 320 5.84 10.25 1.92
C GLU A 320 4.93 10.91 0.86
N VAL A 321 4.22 10.15 0.03
CA VAL A 321 3.32 10.71 -0.99
C VAL A 321 2.22 11.57 -0.36
N PHE A 322 1.68 11.20 0.81
CA PHE A 322 0.65 12.02 1.46
C PHE A 322 1.14 13.40 1.90
N GLU A 323 2.45 13.58 2.11
CA GLU A 323 3.05 14.87 2.45
C GLU A 323 2.89 15.86 1.29
N ILE A 324 3.05 15.40 0.04
CA ILE A 324 2.82 16.25 -1.14
C ILE A 324 1.32 16.44 -1.44
N LEU A 325 0.48 15.43 -1.14
CA LEU A 325 -0.95 15.52 -1.42
C LEU A 325 -1.68 16.54 -0.53
N GLN A 326 -1.14 16.84 0.66
CA GLN A 326 -1.78 17.78 1.60
C GLN A 326 -1.72 19.24 1.13
N GLU A 327 -0.75 19.57 0.27
CA GLU A 327 -0.54 20.91 -0.28
C GLU A 327 -1.38 21.17 -1.55
N GLU A 328 -2.03 20.14 -2.07
CA GLU A 328 -2.88 20.27 -3.24
C GLU A 328 -4.19 21.00 -2.94
N GLN A 329 -4.71 21.67 -3.97
CA GLN A 329 -6.02 22.30 -3.90
C GLN A 329 -7.12 21.24 -3.94
N ASN A 330 -8.30 21.56 -3.39
CA ASN A 330 -9.46 20.65 -3.36
C ASN A 330 -10.14 20.44 -4.74
N ASN A 331 -9.39 20.48 -5.85
CA ASN A 331 -9.84 20.15 -7.20
C ASN A 331 -9.48 18.72 -7.63
N VAL A 332 -8.89 17.95 -6.70
CA VAL A 332 -8.56 16.53 -6.81
C VAL A 332 -9.11 15.77 -5.60
N THR A 333 -9.59 14.56 -5.82
CA THR A 333 -9.84 13.56 -4.79
C THR A 333 -8.98 12.32 -5.05
N PHE A 334 -8.74 11.51 -4.03
CA PHE A 334 -7.91 10.32 -4.14
C PHE A 334 -8.68 9.08 -3.69
N HIS A 335 -8.66 8.03 -4.51
CA HIS A 335 -9.06 6.70 -4.07
C HIS A 335 -7.81 5.92 -3.62
N LEU A 336 -7.87 5.26 -2.47
CA LEU A 336 -6.85 4.34 -1.99
C LEU A 336 -7.40 2.91 -2.11
N LEU A 337 -6.93 2.18 -3.12
CA LEU A 337 -7.34 0.79 -3.36
C LEU A 337 -6.32 -0.16 -2.74
N PHE A 338 -6.62 -0.71 -1.56
CA PHE A 338 -5.80 -1.72 -0.90
C PHE A 338 -6.08 -3.10 -1.48
N PHE A 339 -5.02 -3.85 -1.79
CA PHE A 339 -5.17 -5.14 -2.45
C PHE A 339 -4.06 -6.13 -2.09
N GLU A 340 -4.36 -7.41 -2.35
CA GLU A 340 -3.37 -8.48 -2.38
C GLU A 340 -3.41 -9.25 -3.70
N LYS A 341 -2.22 -9.64 -4.17
CA LYS A 341 -2.02 -10.54 -5.32
C LYS A 341 -1.37 -11.82 -4.80
N PRO A 342 -2.12 -12.76 -4.18
CA PRO A 342 -1.53 -13.99 -3.59
C PRO A 342 -0.95 -14.91 -4.67
N GLN A 343 -1.45 -14.80 -5.90
CA GLN A 343 -0.95 -15.47 -7.10
C GLN A 343 -1.05 -14.51 -8.29
N LYS A 344 -0.31 -14.77 -9.38
CA LYS A 344 -0.24 -13.88 -10.55
C LYS A 344 -1.60 -13.57 -11.19
N SER A 345 -2.55 -14.49 -11.14
CA SER A 345 -3.88 -14.35 -11.73
C SER A 345 -4.95 -13.81 -10.78
N VAL A 346 -4.64 -13.67 -9.49
CA VAL A 346 -5.62 -13.31 -8.46
C VAL A 346 -5.37 -11.88 -7.99
N PHE A 347 -6.42 -11.06 -8.04
CA PHE A 347 -6.42 -9.72 -7.47
C PHE A 347 -7.56 -9.63 -6.45
N ARG A 348 -7.23 -9.58 -5.15
CA ARG A 348 -8.21 -9.44 -4.09
C ARG A 348 -8.17 -8.03 -3.53
N ILE A 349 -9.30 -7.34 -3.59
CA ILE A 349 -9.49 -6.04 -2.96
C ILE A 349 -9.65 -6.28 -1.45
N LEU A 350 -8.83 -5.59 -0.66
CA LEU A 350 -8.89 -5.62 0.80
C LEU A 350 -9.74 -4.47 1.34
N ALA A 351 -9.57 -3.28 0.78
CA ALA A 351 -10.37 -2.09 1.08
C ALA A 351 -10.29 -1.10 -0.08
N LEU A 352 -11.34 -0.29 -0.25
CA LEU A 352 -11.35 0.84 -1.17
C LEU A 352 -11.83 2.07 -0.38
N ILE A 353 -10.90 2.99 -0.10
CA ILE A 353 -11.23 4.28 0.52
C ILE A 353 -11.46 5.28 -0.61
N GLU A 354 -12.68 5.78 -0.75
CA GLU A 354 -13.05 6.62 -1.89
C GLU A 354 -13.02 8.12 -1.57
N ASP A 355 -12.66 8.90 -2.59
CA ASP A 355 -12.81 10.36 -2.65
C ASP A 355 -12.19 11.12 -1.45
N VAL A 356 -10.99 10.72 -1.03
CA VAL A 356 -10.22 11.43 0.02
C VAL A 356 -9.72 12.77 -0.50
N LEU A 357 -10.03 13.86 0.20
CA LEU A 357 -9.62 15.22 -0.16
C LEU A 357 -8.21 15.57 0.36
N PRO A 358 -7.44 16.42 -0.34
CA PRO A 358 -6.21 17.06 0.15
C PRO A 358 -6.34 17.62 1.58
N SER A 359 -7.44 18.34 1.84
CA SER A 359 -7.73 18.92 3.16
C SER A 359 -7.82 17.87 4.28
N ARG A 360 -8.18 16.62 3.96
CA ARG A 360 -8.18 15.54 4.94
C ARG A 360 -6.77 15.11 5.29
N PHE A 361 -5.89 14.94 4.30
CA PHE A 361 -4.46 14.67 4.57
C PHE A 361 -3.88 15.77 5.44
N LYS A 362 -4.12 17.05 5.10
CA LYS A 362 -3.68 18.20 5.88
C LYS A 362 -4.18 18.16 7.32
N ARG A 363 -5.45 17.81 7.56
CA ARG A 363 -6.00 17.64 8.91
C ARG A 363 -5.28 16.52 9.67
N LEU A 364 -4.99 15.39 9.03
CA LEU A 364 -4.27 14.28 9.65
C LEU A 364 -2.85 14.70 10.06
N PHE A 365 -2.11 15.40 9.20
CA PHE A 365 -0.77 15.92 9.53
C PHE A 365 -0.82 16.98 10.64
N ASN A 366 -1.76 17.93 10.59
CA ASN A 366 -1.91 18.94 11.63
C ASN A 366 -2.19 18.32 13.00
N VAL A 367 -3.12 17.36 13.09
CA VAL A 367 -3.43 16.69 14.36
C VAL A 367 -2.24 15.85 14.82
N LYS A 368 -1.56 15.17 13.91
CA LYS A 368 -0.33 14.43 14.22
C LYS A 368 0.75 15.35 14.81
N ALA A 369 1.01 16.51 14.20
CA ALA A 369 1.96 17.48 14.70
C ALA A 369 1.59 17.98 16.11
N LEU A 370 0.30 18.27 16.35
CA LEU A 370 -0.19 18.65 17.67
C LEU A 370 0.04 17.55 18.71
N VAL A 371 -0.26 16.29 18.38
CA VAL A 371 -0.06 15.15 19.29
C VAL A 371 1.42 14.94 19.58
N ASP A 372 2.29 15.01 18.56
CA ASP A 372 3.74 14.82 18.69
C ASP A 372 4.43 15.87 19.58
N GLU A 373 3.80 17.01 19.81
CA GLU A 373 4.33 18.08 20.69
C GLU A 373 3.94 17.92 22.17
N ILE A 374 3.05 16.98 22.51
CA ILE A 374 2.66 16.78 23.91
C ILE A 374 3.89 16.38 24.73
N VAL A 375 4.07 17.01 25.90
CA VAL A 375 5.26 16.88 26.75
C VAL A 375 5.69 15.44 27.00
N PHE A 376 4.75 14.51 27.17
CA PHE A 376 5.07 13.12 27.47
C PHE A 376 5.63 12.32 26.29
N PHE A 377 5.46 12.82 25.07
CA PHE A 377 5.94 12.18 23.84
C PHE A 377 7.26 12.79 23.33
N ARG A 378 7.64 13.94 23.87
CA ARG A 378 8.83 14.70 23.45
C ARG A 378 10.14 14.21 24.03
N ASP A 379 10.15 13.18 24.89
CA ASP A 379 11.39 12.64 25.47
C ASP A 379 12.45 12.44 24.37
N LYS A 380 13.56 13.19 24.47
CA LYS A 380 14.64 13.14 23.48
C LYS A 380 15.75 12.25 24.00
N LYS A 381 16.03 11.16 23.28
CA LYS A 381 17.28 10.40 23.43
C LYS A 381 18.17 10.72 22.23
N ASP A 382 19.40 11.15 22.48
CA ASP A 382 20.40 11.44 21.43
C ASP A 382 19.90 12.46 20.37
N GLY A 383 19.11 13.45 20.80
CA GLY A 383 18.53 14.48 19.94
C GLY A 383 17.25 14.08 19.17
N ARG A 384 16.77 12.82 19.28
CA ARG A 384 15.57 12.33 18.57
C ARG A 384 14.36 12.18 19.49
N ARG A 385 13.17 12.60 19.04
CA ARG A 385 11.91 12.33 19.74
C ARG A 385 11.67 10.82 19.82
N LEU A 386 11.38 10.33 21.02
CA LEU A 386 11.14 8.92 21.29
C LEU A 386 9.78 8.44 20.76
N PHE A 387 8.76 9.29 20.80
CA PHE A 387 7.43 8.98 20.30
C PHE A 387 7.03 9.95 19.18
N ARG A 388 6.50 9.42 18.08
CA ARG A 388 5.89 10.18 16.98
C ARG A 388 4.71 9.38 16.45
N PHE A 389 3.56 10.02 16.33
CA PHE A 389 2.38 9.37 15.81
C PHE A 389 2.60 9.02 14.34
N ASN A 390 2.32 7.76 14.01
CA ASN A 390 2.18 7.28 12.66
C ASN A 390 1.22 6.07 12.72
N TYR A 391 0.67 5.61 11.59
CA TYR A 391 -0.26 4.47 11.62
C TYR A 391 0.40 3.15 12.08
N GLY A 392 1.70 3.13 12.34
CA GLY A 392 2.41 2.03 12.99
C GLY A 392 2.02 1.89 14.46
N VAL A 393 1.70 3.01 15.12
CA VAL A 393 1.11 3.01 16.46
C VAL A 393 -0.22 2.26 16.46
N LEU A 394 -1.06 2.50 15.45
CA LEU A 394 -2.30 1.72 15.27
C LEU A 394 -1.98 0.25 14.97
N ARG A 395 -0.97 0.00 14.12
CA ARG A 395 -0.55 -1.36 13.74
C ARG A 395 -0.05 -2.19 14.92
N THR A 396 0.55 -1.57 15.95
CA THR A 396 0.94 -2.23 17.21
C THR A 396 -0.24 -2.95 17.86
N PHE A 397 -1.42 -2.31 17.89
CA PHE A 397 -2.61 -2.87 18.55
C PHE A 397 -3.53 -3.65 17.60
N PHE A 398 -3.31 -3.57 16.28
CA PHE A 398 -3.99 -4.35 15.26
C PHE A 398 -2.98 -5.08 14.34
N PRO A 399 -2.18 -5.99 14.91
CA PRO A 399 -1.07 -6.62 14.20
C PRO A 399 -1.56 -7.64 13.16
N ASN A 400 -0.67 -7.96 12.23
CA ASN A 400 -0.76 -9.20 11.47
C ASN A 400 0.49 -10.02 11.81
N SER A 401 0.35 -10.91 12.79
CA SER A 401 1.44 -11.74 13.30
C SER A 401 0.99 -13.17 13.56
N ARG A 402 1.95 -14.09 13.61
CA ARG A 402 1.66 -15.50 13.95
C ARG A 402 1.16 -15.67 15.37
N ILE A 403 1.50 -14.75 16.28
CA ILE A 403 1.22 -14.84 17.72
C ILE A 403 -0.15 -14.23 18.03
N GLU A 404 -0.43 -13.04 17.51
CA GLU A 404 -1.63 -12.26 17.84
C GLU A 404 -2.73 -12.36 16.79
N GLY A 405 -2.46 -13.04 15.67
CA GLY A 405 -3.40 -13.27 14.58
C GLY A 405 -3.36 -12.19 13.50
N ASN A 406 -4.32 -12.27 12.57
CA ASN A 406 -4.46 -11.33 11.47
C ASN A 406 -5.60 -10.34 11.76
N HIS A 407 -5.23 -9.08 12.05
CA HIS A 407 -6.16 -7.98 12.28
C HIS A 407 -6.23 -6.98 11.12
N ASP A 408 -5.77 -7.34 9.92
CA ASP A 408 -5.73 -6.44 8.75
C ASP A 408 -7.10 -5.83 8.43
N LYS A 409 -8.18 -6.61 8.58
CA LYS A 409 -9.55 -6.12 8.35
C LYS A 409 -9.89 -4.98 9.31
N TYR A 410 -9.65 -5.16 10.61
CA TYR A 410 -9.94 -4.14 11.62
C TYR A 410 -9.00 -2.93 11.49
N PHE A 411 -7.74 -3.17 11.20
CA PHE A 411 -6.77 -2.12 10.90
C PHE A 411 -7.24 -1.25 9.74
N LEU A 412 -7.59 -1.86 8.59
CA LEU A 412 -8.07 -1.14 7.42
C LEU A 412 -9.41 -0.44 7.66
N GLU A 413 -10.31 -1.03 8.44
CA GLU A 413 -11.59 -0.38 8.80
C GLU A 413 -11.35 0.91 9.61
N ILE A 414 -10.40 0.89 10.56
CA ILE A 414 -10.04 2.07 11.33
C ILE A 414 -9.37 3.11 10.42
N VAL A 415 -8.46 2.70 9.54
CA VAL A 415 -7.82 3.58 8.55
C VAL A 415 -8.85 4.20 7.61
N GLU A 416 -9.82 3.44 7.11
CA GLU A 416 -10.91 3.98 6.30
C GLU A 416 -11.71 5.02 7.09
N LYS A 417 -12.03 4.74 8.36
CA LYS A 417 -12.73 5.69 9.23
C LYS A 417 -11.92 6.96 9.50
N THR A 418 -10.59 6.88 9.64
CA THR A 418 -9.73 8.06 9.78
C THR A 418 -9.61 8.85 8.48
N PHE A 419 -9.67 8.24 7.30
CA PHE A 419 -9.67 8.99 6.03
C PHE A 419 -11.05 9.52 5.63
N SER A 420 -12.15 8.87 5.99
CA SER A 420 -13.51 9.28 5.64
C SER A 420 -14.24 10.06 6.74
N ASP A 421 -13.54 10.45 7.82
CA ASP A 421 -14.09 11.18 8.96
C ASP A 421 -15.29 10.50 9.64
N ARG A 422 -15.24 9.17 9.74
CA ARG A 422 -16.32 8.36 10.33
C ARG A 422 -16.00 7.96 11.76
N LYS A 423 -17.06 7.84 12.57
CA LYS A 423 -16.92 7.51 13.98
C LYS A 423 -16.37 6.09 14.20
N ILE A 424 -15.53 5.95 15.22
CA ILE A 424 -14.93 4.72 15.71
C ILE A 424 -15.49 4.43 17.12
N ASP A 425 -15.71 3.16 17.42
CA ASP A 425 -16.10 2.74 18.77
C ASP A 425 -14.89 2.76 19.71
N TYR A 426 -14.97 3.54 20.79
CA TYR A 426 -13.88 3.71 21.74
C TYR A 426 -13.56 2.41 22.49
N HIS A 427 -14.59 1.67 22.92
CA HIS A 427 -14.39 0.43 23.67
C HIS A 427 -13.70 -0.64 22.82
N PHE A 428 -14.00 -0.70 21.51
CA PHE A 428 -13.31 -1.58 20.57
C PHE A 428 -11.80 -1.31 20.51
N ILE A 429 -11.38 -0.04 20.50
CA ILE A 429 -9.96 0.35 20.52
C ILE A 429 -9.32 -0.04 21.85
N VAL A 430 -9.95 0.30 22.97
CA VAL A 430 -9.45 -0.01 24.33
C VAL A 430 -9.32 -1.53 24.55
N GLN A 431 -10.26 -2.31 24.05
CA GLN A 431 -10.23 -3.78 24.15
C GLN A 431 -8.99 -4.36 23.46
N HIS A 432 -8.62 -3.87 22.27
CA HIS A 432 -7.42 -4.33 21.56
C HIS A 432 -6.13 -3.85 22.24
N ILE A 433 -6.11 -2.61 22.73
CA ILE A 433 -4.99 -2.09 23.53
C ILE A 433 -4.75 -2.96 24.76
N ILE A 434 -5.79 -3.21 25.58
CA ILE A 434 -5.60 -3.95 26.82
C ILE A 434 -5.29 -5.42 26.56
N TYR A 435 -5.79 -6.01 25.48
CA TYR A 435 -5.40 -7.36 25.06
C TYR A 435 -3.89 -7.43 24.82
N HIS A 436 -3.33 -6.49 24.06
CA HIS A 436 -1.90 -6.42 23.81
C HIS A 436 -1.10 -6.16 25.10
N LEU A 437 -1.51 -5.19 25.92
CA LEU A 437 -0.84 -4.86 27.18
C LEU A 437 -0.85 -6.04 28.17
N ARG A 438 -1.95 -6.79 28.25
CA ARG A 438 -2.05 -8.01 29.09
C ARG A 438 -1.05 -9.07 28.67
N ASN A 439 -0.93 -9.32 27.36
CA ASN A 439 0.02 -10.31 26.84
C ASN A 439 1.45 -9.94 27.21
N GLN A 440 1.83 -8.66 27.06
CA GLN A 440 3.15 -8.16 27.47
C GLN A 440 3.33 -8.22 28.99
N PHE A 441 2.33 -7.81 29.75
CA PHE A 441 2.38 -7.77 31.21
C PHE A 441 2.51 -9.18 31.82
N VAL A 442 1.80 -10.19 31.30
CA VAL A 442 1.93 -11.57 31.82
C VAL A 442 3.32 -12.15 31.58
N GLN A 443 4.01 -11.72 30.52
CA GLN A 443 5.39 -12.14 30.19
C GLN A 443 6.47 -11.35 30.96
N ASP A 444 6.06 -10.52 31.91
CA ASP A 444 6.93 -9.63 32.70
C ASP A 444 7.72 -8.60 31.85
N ASN A 445 7.22 -8.30 30.64
CA ASN A 445 7.78 -7.25 29.79
C ASN A 445 7.38 -5.86 30.32
N PHE A 446 8.27 -4.88 30.09
CA PHE A 446 8.01 -3.48 30.41
C PHE A 446 7.00 -2.89 29.42
N VAL A 447 5.81 -2.52 29.90
CA VAL A 447 4.66 -2.08 29.06
C VAL A 447 4.61 -0.58 28.80
N TRP A 448 5.57 0.19 29.31
CA TRP A 448 5.55 1.65 29.27
C TRP A 448 5.47 2.23 27.87
N TYR A 449 6.23 1.66 26.93
CA TYR A 449 6.27 2.14 25.55
C TYR A 449 4.90 1.92 24.87
N GLN A 450 4.32 0.73 25.00
CA GLN A 450 3.00 0.40 24.46
C GLN A 450 1.89 1.21 25.13
N ALA A 451 1.98 1.48 26.43
CA ALA A 451 1.01 2.33 27.12
C ALA A 451 1.03 3.76 26.58
N LEU A 452 2.21 4.34 26.35
CA LEU A 452 2.32 5.67 25.75
C LEU A 452 1.89 5.71 24.28
N GLU A 453 2.26 4.70 23.47
CA GLU A 453 1.76 4.56 22.09
C GLU A 453 0.23 4.48 22.05
N SER A 454 -0.37 3.70 22.95
CA SER A 454 -1.82 3.58 23.02
C SER A 454 -2.51 4.89 23.40
N PHE A 455 -1.91 5.66 24.32
CA PHE A 455 -2.44 6.96 24.72
C PHE A 455 -2.33 7.97 23.58
N MET A 456 -1.19 7.96 22.88
CA MET A 456 -0.99 8.76 21.66
C MET A 456 -2.05 8.45 20.60
N LEU A 457 -2.38 7.17 20.38
CA LEU A 457 -3.44 6.75 19.46
C LEU A 457 -4.80 7.30 19.88
N ILE A 458 -5.17 7.18 21.16
CA ILE A 458 -6.46 7.67 21.66
C ILE A 458 -6.55 9.18 21.52
N ILE A 459 -5.51 9.93 21.88
CA ILE A 459 -5.49 11.39 21.71
C ILE A 459 -5.61 11.74 20.22
N PHE A 460 -4.86 11.10 19.33
CA PHE A 460 -4.94 11.34 17.90
C PHE A 460 -6.36 11.13 17.33
N LEU A 461 -7.00 10.01 17.69
CA LEU A 461 -8.38 9.73 17.27
C LEU A 461 -9.40 10.71 17.89
N ASN A 462 -9.16 11.15 19.12
CA ASN A 462 -9.99 12.14 19.81
C ASN A 462 -9.87 13.53 19.17
N GLU A 463 -8.65 14.00 18.86
CA GLU A 463 -8.39 15.28 18.20
C GLU A 463 -8.93 15.33 16.76
N LEU A 464 -8.99 14.16 16.09
CA LEU A 464 -9.73 14.01 14.84
C LEU A 464 -11.25 13.95 15.02
N ASN A 465 -11.75 13.96 16.27
CA ASN A 465 -13.16 13.83 16.63
C ASN A 465 -13.78 12.53 16.13
N LEU A 466 -13.06 11.42 16.16
CA LEU A 466 -13.56 10.14 15.66
C LEU A 466 -14.30 9.33 16.72
N PHE A 467 -14.19 9.67 18.00
CA PHE A 467 -15.04 9.07 19.03
C PHE A 467 -16.41 9.75 19.14
N ARG A 468 -17.37 9.06 19.77
CA ARG A 468 -18.71 9.58 20.09
C ARG A 468 -18.78 10.13 21.51
N PHE A 469 -17.81 10.94 21.91
CA PHE A 469 -17.89 11.64 23.19
C PHE A 469 -18.91 12.79 23.10
N LYS A 470 -19.71 12.98 24.16
CA LYS A 470 -20.78 14.00 24.22
C LYS A 470 -20.27 15.41 24.51
N HIS A 471 -18.97 15.57 24.75
CA HIS A 471 -18.37 16.84 25.11
C HIS A 471 -17.28 17.20 24.12
N LYS A 472 -17.31 18.44 23.67
CA LYS A 472 -16.33 19.10 22.85
C LYS A 472 -16.32 20.54 23.34
N GLU A 473 -15.18 21.13 23.70
CA GLU A 473 -14.93 22.57 23.44
C GLU A 473 -13.65 23.20 24.00
N GLU A 474 -12.75 22.48 24.69
CA GLU A 474 -11.53 23.14 25.20
C GLU A 474 -10.26 22.59 24.56
N SER A 475 -9.50 23.48 23.90
CA SER A 475 -8.16 23.16 23.41
C SER A 475 -7.23 22.93 24.59
N MET A 476 -6.35 21.93 24.49
CA MET A 476 -5.29 21.68 25.47
C MET A 476 -4.51 22.97 25.80
N ASN A 477 -4.27 23.20 27.08
CA ASN A 477 -3.55 24.37 27.58
C ASN A 477 -2.13 24.39 27.00
N ARG A 478 -1.71 25.53 26.41
CA ARG A 478 -0.39 25.69 25.80
C ARG A 478 0.77 25.35 26.75
N GLN A 479 0.63 25.62 28.05
CA GLN A 479 1.66 25.29 29.06
C GLN A 479 1.96 23.79 29.12
N PHE A 480 0.98 22.95 28.79
CA PHE A 480 1.13 21.49 28.75
C PHE A 480 2.04 21.00 27.61
N TYR A 481 2.25 21.83 26.60
CA TYR A 481 3.19 21.60 25.52
C TYR A 481 4.60 22.13 25.82
N ASP A 482 4.87 22.73 26.99
CA ASP A 482 6.20 23.24 27.32
C ASP A 482 6.86 22.37 28.39
N SER A 483 6.22 22.19 29.54
CA SER A 483 6.67 21.29 30.59
C SER A 483 5.50 20.85 31.48
N PHE A 484 5.64 19.67 32.10
CA PHE A 484 4.72 19.21 33.13
C PHE A 484 5.53 18.59 34.26
N GLU A 485 5.68 19.35 35.34
CA GLU A 485 6.41 18.97 36.53
C GLU A 485 5.66 19.42 37.77
N ILE A 486 5.84 18.67 38.85
CA ILE A 486 5.32 18.99 40.18
C ILE A 486 6.53 19.27 41.07
N LEU A 487 6.68 20.50 41.53
CA LEU A 487 7.82 21.02 42.28
C LEU A 487 7.58 21.01 43.80
N SER A 488 6.32 21.04 44.23
CA SER A 488 6.00 21.05 45.66
C SER A 488 4.75 20.22 46.01
N LYS A 489 4.54 19.99 47.30
CA LYS A 489 3.35 19.29 47.82
C LYS A 489 2.09 20.14 47.66
N GLU A 490 2.24 21.46 47.75
CA GLU A 490 1.17 22.45 47.72
C GLU A 490 0.56 22.55 46.31
N GLU A 491 1.37 22.49 45.26
CA GLU A 491 0.89 22.54 43.87
C GLU A 491 0.46 21.17 43.30
N PHE A 492 0.65 20.08 44.05
CA PHE A 492 0.39 18.72 43.57
C PHE A 492 -1.04 18.55 43.04
N GLU A 493 -2.03 18.95 43.83
CA GLU A 493 -3.44 18.82 43.45
C GLU A 493 -3.77 19.68 42.23
N GLU A 494 -3.30 20.93 42.19
CA GLU A 494 -3.50 21.84 41.06
C GLU A 494 -2.92 21.29 39.75
N LYS A 495 -1.69 20.76 39.79
CA LYS A 495 -1.04 20.16 38.61
C LYS A 495 -1.75 18.90 38.14
N VAL A 496 -2.24 18.06 39.06
CA VAL A 496 -3.03 16.87 38.71
C VAL A 496 -4.37 17.26 38.07
N GLU A 497 -5.07 18.25 38.62
CA GLU A 497 -6.31 18.77 38.03
C GLU A 497 -6.05 19.39 36.66
N LEU A 498 -4.92 20.10 36.47
CA LEU A 498 -4.49 20.59 35.16
C LEU A 498 -4.28 19.45 34.16
N PHE A 499 -3.65 18.35 34.56
CA PHE A 499 -3.50 17.16 33.71
C PHE A 499 -4.86 16.58 33.32
N PHE A 500 -5.77 16.39 34.27
CA PHE A 500 -7.11 15.86 33.96
C PHE A 500 -7.94 16.81 33.11
N GLY A 501 -7.80 18.12 33.28
CA GLY A 501 -8.44 19.13 32.43
C GLY A 501 -7.98 19.05 30.98
N ASN A 502 -6.69 18.82 30.72
CA ASN A 502 -6.12 18.69 29.38
C ASN A 502 -6.55 17.42 28.63
N PHE A 503 -7.05 16.40 29.35
CA PHE A 503 -7.53 15.14 28.79
C PHE A 503 -8.92 14.78 29.33
N LYS A 504 -9.79 15.79 29.44
CA LYS A 504 -11.09 15.69 30.11
C LYS A 504 -12.00 14.63 29.50
N GLU A 505 -11.92 14.42 28.19
CA GLU A 505 -12.68 13.38 27.48
C GLU A 505 -12.32 11.97 27.95
N PHE A 506 -11.07 11.77 28.38
CA PHE A 506 -10.56 10.50 28.88
C PHE A 506 -10.72 10.37 30.41
N PHE A 507 -10.60 11.48 31.15
CA PHE A 507 -10.78 11.54 32.60
C PHE A 507 -12.10 12.20 33.02
N LEU A 508 -13.18 11.75 32.38
CA LEU A 508 -14.52 12.36 32.48
C LEU A 508 -15.12 12.25 33.89
N THR A 509 -14.90 11.13 34.57
CA THR A 509 -15.48 10.86 35.89
C THR A 509 -14.41 10.73 36.96
N ASP A 510 -14.80 10.93 38.21
CA ASP A 510 -13.91 10.71 39.36
C ASP A 510 -13.49 9.24 39.49
N VAL A 511 -14.22 8.30 38.88
CA VAL A 511 -13.78 6.89 38.73
C VAL A 511 -12.53 6.82 37.84
N ASN A 512 -12.55 7.48 36.66
CA ASN A 512 -11.39 7.50 35.77
C ASN A 512 -10.17 8.12 36.47
N ARG A 513 -10.37 9.25 37.15
CA ARG A 513 -9.32 10.00 37.85
C ARG A 513 -8.72 9.19 39.01
N SER A 514 -9.56 8.58 39.84
CA SER A 514 -9.10 7.73 40.96
C SER A 514 -8.32 6.51 40.47
N ILE A 515 -8.82 5.77 39.47
CA ILE A 515 -8.13 4.59 38.92
C ILE A 515 -6.76 4.95 38.34
N PHE A 516 -6.65 6.09 37.66
CA PHE A 516 -5.38 6.59 37.15
C PHE A 516 -4.37 6.84 38.27
N LEU A 517 -4.77 7.57 39.31
CA LEU A 517 -3.90 7.88 40.46
C LEU A 517 -3.54 6.63 41.27
N ILE A 518 -4.45 5.66 41.36
CA ILE A 518 -4.17 4.32 41.91
C ILE A 518 -3.04 3.64 41.12
N GLY A 519 -3.07 3.74 39.78
CA GLY A 519 -1.98 3.29 38.91
C GLY A 519 -0.65 4.01 39.17
N VAL A 520 -0.68 5.33 39.36
CA VAL A 520 0.51 6.12 39.71
C VAL A 520 1.14 5.61 41.02
N LEU A 521 0.32 5.49 42.07
CA LEU A 521 0.78 5.00 43.38
C LEU A 521 1.31 3.56 43.29
N ALA A 522 0.64 2.70 42.53
CA ALA A 522 1.05 1.33 42.30
C ALA A 522 2.46 1.24 41.70
N GLN A 523 2.77 2.07 40.70
CA GLN A 523 4.11 2.10 40.13
C GLN A 523 5.16 2.63 41.12
N PHE A 524 4.82 3.60 41.98
CA PHE A 524 5.73 4.03 43.05
C PHE A 524 6.05 2.91 44.03
N VAL A 525 5.07 2.10 44.43
CA VAL A 525 5.28 0.90 45.25
C VAL A 525 6.22 -0.09 44.55
N LEU A 526 5.99 -0.39 43.27
CA LEU A 526 6.86 -1.30 42.51
C LEU A 526 8.29 -0.76 42.39
N ASN A 527 8.45 0.55 42.15
CA ASN A 527 9.76 1.18 42.05
C ASN A 527 10.54 1.09 43.35
N ILE A 528 9.89 1.36 44.50
CA ILE A 528 10.51 1.21 45.82
C ILE A 528 10.87 -0.25 46.07
N GLN A 529 9.94 -1.17 45.81
CA GLN A 529 10.16 -2.59 46.04
C GLN A 529 11.32 -3.15 45.19
N SER A 530 11.43 -2.71 43.92
CA SER A 530 12.54 -3.06 43.04
C SER A 530 13.88 -2.53 43.57
N ARG A 531 13.92 -1.29 44.08
CA ARG A 531 15.14 -0.71 44.68
C ARG A 531 15.58 -1.45 45.95
N GLU A 532 14.63 -1.79 46.81
CA GLU A 532 14.90 -2.43 48.11
C GLU A 532 15.21 -3.93 47.99
N ARG A 533 14.64 -4.64 47.01
CA ARG A 533 14.67 -6.12 46.95
C ARG A 533 15.09 -6.71 45.60
N GLY A 534 15.31 -5.90 44.57
CA GLY A 534 15.64 -6.36 43.22
C GLY A 534 14.50 -7.08 42.47
N ALA A 535 13.31 -7.22 43.09
CA ALA A 535 12.14 -7.90 42.54
C ALA A 535 10.86 -7.13 42.92
N THR A 536 9.73 -7.41 42.26
CA THR A 536 8.46 -6.68 42.48
C THR A 536 7.25 -7.60 42.79
N PRO A 537 7.26 -8.40 43.87
CA PRO A 537 6.17 -9.33 44.18
C PRO A 537 4.79 -8.69 44.32
N PHE A 538 4.69 -7.39 44.63
CA PHE A 538 3.42 -6.66 44.70
C PHE A 538 2.69 -6.63 43.34
N ARG A 539 3.42 -6.76 42.23
CA ARG A 539 2.88 -6.86 40.86
C ARG A 539 1.83 -7.97 40.70
N SER A 540 1.96 -9.06 41.46
CA SER A 540 1.00 -10.18 41.44
C SER A 540 -0.42 -9.76 41.84
N LYS A 541 -0.57 -8.69 42.63
CA LYS A 541 -1.87 -8.15 43.05
C LYS A 541 -2.65 -7.55 41.89
N PHE A 542 -2.02 -7.25 40.76
CA PHE A 542 -2.68 -6.63 39.60
C PHE A 542 -3.46 -7.64 38.74
N LYS A 543 -3.49 -8.92 39.12
CA LYS A 543 -4.26 -10.00 38.48
C LYS A 543 -4.07 -10.09 36.95
N GLY A 544 -2.85 -9.84 36.48
CA GLY A 544 -2.57 -9.79 35.04
C GLY A 544 -3.42 -8.76 34.28
N LEU A 545 -3.72 -7.62 34.93
CA LEU A 545 -4.53 -6.52 34.42
C LEU A 545 -6.00 -6.91 34.15
N LYS A 546 -6.57 -7.71 35.06
CA LYS A 546 -7.99 -8.12 35.05
C LYS A 546 -8.71 -7.74 36.34
N MET A 547 -8.38 -6.56 36.88
CA MET A 547 -8.97 -6.05 38.10
C MET A 547 -10.33 -5.41 37.85
N ASP A 548 -11.32 -5.74 38.66
CA ASP A 548 -12.61 -5.05 38.69
C ASP A 548 -12.59 -3.85 39.68
N GLY A 549 -13.72 -3.16 39.82
CA GLY A 549 -13.79 -2.01 40.73
C GLY A 549 -13.52 -2.35 42.20
N ARG A 550 -13.86 -3.57 42.64
CA ARG A 550 -13.57 -4.04 44.00
C ARG A 550 -12.07 -4.20 44.19
N ASP A 551 -11.41 -4.80 43.23
CA ASP A 551 -9.97 -5.01 43.25
C ASP A 551 -9.22 -3.67 43.27
N MET A 552 -9.62 -2.70 42.44
CA MET A 552 -9.03 -1.36 42.41
C MET A 552 -9.15 -0.64 43.76
N ALA A 553 -10.34 -0.68 44.38
CA ALA A 553 -10.54 -0.08 45.69
C ALA A 553 -9.73 -0.77 46.79
N ALA A 554 -9.63 -2.10 46.74
CA ALA A 554 -8.86 -2.88 47.72
C ALA A 554 -7.34 -2.68 47.61
N LEU A 555 -6.82 -2.32 46.43
CA LEU A 555 -5.39 -2.04 46.24
C LEU A 555 -4.89 -0.86 47.07
N VAL A 556 -5.73 0.15 47.32
CA VAL A 556 -5.31 1.38 48.02
C VAL A 556 -4.76 1.09 49.41
N PRO A 557 -5.50 0.47 50.34
CA PRO A 557 -4.96 0.15 51.67
C PRO A 557 -3.76 -0.80 51.60
N GLU A 558 -3.74 -1.75 50.66
CA GLU A 558 -2.59 -2.66 50.48
C GLU A 558 -1.31 -1.92 50.07
N MET A 559 -1.42 -0.91 49.20
CA MET A 559 -0.30 -0.07 48.78
C MET A 559 0.22 0.81 49.91
N ILE A 560 -0.68 1.44 50.67
CA ILE A 560 -0.32 2.26 51.84
C ILE A 560 0.41 1.42 52.87
N GLU A 561 -0.13 0.24 53.22
CA GLU A 561 0.52 -0.69 54.14
C GLU A 561 1.93 -1.07 53.66
N LYS A 562 2.12 -1.29 52.36
CA LYS A 562 3.44 -1.56 51.79
C LYS A 562 4.39 -0.38 51.91
N LEU A 563 3.94 0.85 51.63
CA LEU A 563 4.77 2.04 51.76
C LEU A 563 5.20 2.28 53.21
N GLU A 564 4.30 2.07 54.17
CA GLU A 564 4.61 2.12 55.60
C GLU A 564 5.63 1.04 56.01
N GLN A 565 5.48 -0.20 55.51
CA GLN A 565 6.45 -1.28 55.75
C GLN A 565 7.86 -0.93 55.27
N TYR A 566 7.98 -0.19 54.16
CA TYR A 566 9.26 0.30 53.65
C TYR A 566 9.70 1.64 54.28
N LYS A 567 8.92 2.21 55.20
CA LYS A 567 9.12 3.57 55.76
C LYS A 567 9.29 4.64 54.68
N ALA A 568 8.58 4.47 53.57
CA ALA A 568 8.70 5.27 52.35
C ALA A 568 7.37 5.96 51.97
N ASN A 569 6.47 6.17 52.92
CA ASN A 569 5.21 6.86 52.68
C ASN A 569 5.36 8.39 52.71
N TYR A 570 5.94 8.95 51.65
CA TYR A 570 6.03 10.39 51.44
C TYR A 570 5.02 10.88 50.37
N TYR A 571 4.09 10.02 49.94
CA TYR A 571 3.11 10.30 48.88
C TYR A 571 1.73 10.74 49.41
N ILE A 572 1.69 11.30 50.62
CA ILE A 572 0.45 11.76 51.29
C ILE A 572 -0.45 12.64 50.40
N PRO A 573 0.05 13.61 49.60
CA PRO A 573 -0.82 14.38 48.69
C PRO A 573 -1.56 13.51 47.67
N LEU A 574 -0.87 12.51 47.10
CA LEU A 574 -1.45 11.55 46.15
C LEU A 574 -2.51 10.66 46.83
N GLU A 575 -2.26 10.16 48.04
CA GLU A 575 -3.22 9.35 48.81
C GLU A 575 -4.49 10.13 49.15
N LYS A 576 -4.35 11.39 49.56
CA LYS A 576 -5.48 12.30 49.81
C LYS A 576 -6.33 12.50 48.56
N LEU A 577 -5.68 12.72 47.42
CA LEU A 577 -6.37 12.95 46.16
C LEU A 577 -7.07 11.68 45.64
N ILE A 578 -6.43 10.50 45.77
CA ILE A 578 -7.07 9.21 45.49
C ILE A 578 -8.33 9.04 46.34
N SER A 579 -8.23 9.34 47.64
CA SER A 579 -9.35 9.22 48.57
C SER A 579 -10.48 10.20 48.23
N LYS A 580 -10.16 11.46 47.89
CA LYS A 580 -11.12 12.48 47.43
C LYS A 580 -11.94 11.98 46.23
N TYR A 581 -11.27 11.45 45.19
CA TYR A 581 -11.96 10.97 44.00
C TYR A 581 -12.69 9.64 44.23
N LEU A 582 -12.15 8.70 45.02
CA LEU A 582 -12.87 7.47 45.35
C LEU A 582 -14.15 7.73 46.14
N LEU A 583 -14.13 8.67 47.09
CA LEU A 583 -15.32 9.10 47.81
C LEU A 583 -16.36 9.70 46.85
N SER A 584 -15.92 10.52 45.90
CA SER A 584 -16.80 11.17 44.92
C SER A 584 -17.33 10.17 43.87
N ALA A 585 -16.53 9.16 43.52
CA ALA A 585 -16.89 8.07 42.61
C ALA A 585 -17.98 7.14 43.17
N GLY A 586 -18.16 7.11 44.49
CA GLY A 586 -19.17 6.27 45.16
C GLY A 586 -18.86 4.77 45.11
N ASP A 587 -19.88 3.95 45.35
CA ASP A 587 -19.75 2.48 45.43
C ASP A 587 -19.19 1.89 44.13
N PHE A 588 -18.09 1.13 44.24
CA PHE A 588 -17.42 0.45 43.13
C PHE A 588 -18.33 -0.48 42.32
N ARG A 589 -19.44 -0.94 42.90
CA ARG A 589 -20.45 -1.75 42.20
C ARG A 589 -21.26 -0.96 41.17
N ARG A 590 -21.22 0.37 41.23
CA ARG A 590 -21.95 1.29 40.34
C ARG A 590 -21.04 1.98 39.32
N TRP A 591 -19.75 1.67 39.33
CA TRP A 591 -18.81 2.24 38.35
C TRP A 591 -19.19 1.77 36.95
N ASN A 592 -19.53 2.72 36.07
CA ASN A 592 -19.95 2.44 34.71
C ASN A 592 -18.74 2.40 33.75
N LEU A 593 -17.76 1.55 34.06
CA LEU A 593 -16.57 1.30 33.25
C LEU A 593 -16.40 -0.20 33.03
N SER A 594 -15.96 -0.60 31.84
CA SER A 594 -15.60 -1.99 31.60
C SER A 594 -14.32 -2.36 32.34
N VAL A 595 -14.12 -3.66 32.61
CA VAL A 595 -12.85 -4.16 33.18
C VAL A 595 -11.67 -3.76 32.31
N ASP A 596 -11.84 -3.79 30.99
CA ASP A 596 -10.80 -3.43 30.02
C ASP A 596 -10.41 -1.95 30.14
N GLU A 597 -11.38 -1.06 30.25
CA GLU A 597 -11.16 0.37 30.42
C GLU A 597 -10.52 0.71 31.77
N MET A 598 -11.02 0.12 32.86
CA MET A 598 -10.43 0.31 34.19
C MET A 598 -8.95 -0.09 34.22
N ASN A 599 -8.62 -1.26 33.67
CA ASN A 599 -7.23 -1.72 33.67
C ASN A 599 -6.36 -0.93 32.70
N TYR A 600 -6.91 -0.44 31.59
CA TYR A 600 -6.19 0.46 30.69
C TYR A 600 -5.80 1.77 31.39
N ILE A 601 -6.76 2.43 32.05
CA ILE A 601 -6.52 3.68 32.79
C ILE A 601 -5.49 3.47 33.91
N PHE A 602 -5.59 2.35 34.63
CA PHE A 602 -4.63 1.98 35.67
C PHE A 602 -3.19 1.84 35.11
N VAL A 603 -3.01 1.12 33.99
CA VAL A 603 -1.69 0.96 33.35
C VAL A 603 -1.15 2.28 32.81
N LEU A 604 -2.02 3.14 32.30
CA LEU A 604 -1.63 4.48 31.86
C LEU A 604 -1.09 5.31 33.05
N GLY A 605 -1.77 5.25 34.19
CA GLY A 605 -1.30 5.85 35.45
C GLY A 605 0.06 5.33 35.88
N MET A 606 0.26 4.00 35.82
CA MET A 606 1.57 3.41 36.11
C MET A 606 2.65 3.95 35.17
N SER A 607 2.36 4.03 33.87
CA SER A 607 3.32 4.41 32.85
C SER A 607 3.68 5.89 32.87
N LEU A 608 2.74 6.75 33.27
CA LEU A 608 2.97 8.19 33.42
C LEU A 608 3.45 8.60 34.83
N SER A 609 3.53 7.67 35.78
CA SER A 609 3.85 7.94 37.19
C SER A 609 5.06 8.85 37.43
N LYS A 610 6.10 8.80 36.57
CA LYS A 610 7.28 9.66 36.67
C LYS A 610 6.95 11.16 36.67
N TYR A 611 5.91 11.56 35.96
CA TYR A 611 5.46 12.95 35.84
C TYR A 611 4.65 13.43 37.06
N PHE A 612 4.21 12.49 37.90
CA PHE A 612 3.44 12.74 39.12
C PHE A 612 4.29 12.59 40.38
N LYS A 613 5.61 12.56 40.23
CA LYS A 613 6.55 12.59 41.35
C LYS A 613 6.91 14.04 41.66
N ILE A 614 6.85 14.42 42.93
CA ILE A 614 7.33 15.74 43.38
C ILE A 614 8.85 15.78 43.20
N LYS A 615 9.33 16.69 42.35
CA LYS A 615 10.76 16.99 42.20
C LYS A 615 11.18 17.94 43.31
N LEU A 616 12.15 17.52 44.11
CA LEU A 616 12.81 18.41 45.07
C LEU A 616 13.90 19.17 44.32
N GLU A 617 13.96 20.50 44.44
CA GLU A 617 15.10 21.28 43.94
C GLU A 617 16.38 20.77 44.61
N GLU A 618 17.38 20.37 43.83
CA GLU A 618 18.74 20.23 44.35
C GLU A 618 19.24 21.64 44.72
N PRO A 619 19.83 21.86 45.91
CA PRO A 619 20.43 23.14 46.23
C PRO A 619 21.51 23.44 45.19
N GLN A 620 21.43 24.60 44.53
CA GLN A 620 22.55 25.12 43.76
C GLN A 620 23.72 25.29 44.73
N THR A 621 24.70 24.40 44.67
CA THR A 621 26.02 24.68 45.24
C THR A 621 26.60 25.83 44.44
N GLU A 622 26.54 27.03 45.03
CA GLU A 622 27.38 28.16 44.65
C GLU A 622 28.83 27.67 44.66
N GLU A 623 29.41 27.53 43.46
CA GLU A 623 30.86 27.52 43.31
C GLU A 623 31.36 28.88 43.79
N VAL A 624 31.85 28.90 45.03
CA VAL A 624 32.64 30.01 45.55
C VAL A 624 33.90 30.08 44.70
N GLU A 625 33.92 31.03 43.77
CA GLU A 625 35.15 31.51 43.13
C GLU A 625 36.15 31.89 44.23
N ASN A 626 37.24 31.14 44.34
CA ASN A 626 38.45 31.58 45.00
C ASN A 626 39.60 31.52 43.99
N VAL A 627 39.86 32.70 43.42
CA VAL A 627 41.10 33.29 42.86
C VAL A 627 42.08 32.36 42.15
#